data_AF-A0A537CIB2-F1
#
_entry.id   AF-A0A537CIB2-F1
#
_cell.length_a   1.000
_cell.length_b   1.000
_cell.length_c   1.000
_cell.angle_alpha   90.00
_cell.angle_beta   90.00
_cell.angle_gamma   90.00
#
_symmetry.space_group_name_H-M   'P 1'
#
loop_
_entity.id
_entity.type
_entity.pdbx_description
1 polymer ?
#
loop_
_entity_poly.entity_id
_entity_poly.type
_entity_poly.pdbx_seq_one_letter_code
_entity_poly.pdbx_strand_id
1 'polypeptide(L)'
;AAMFAWFFISALYMQLVLGYSAMQIGLAFLPANLIMAAFSLGLSAKLVMRFGIRLPLAAGLALSAAGLALFALSPADGSFVLHVLPAMILLGVGCGMALNPVLLAAMNDVAQDESGLASGVVNTAFMMGGALGLAVLASLADARSSSLAASGVDAPAALTAGYHAAFIAATLFAAIAAALSALLLREKRRGPALEGVY
;
A
#
# COMPACT_ATOMS: atom_id res chain seq x y z
N ALA A 1 -3.03 -5.15 -0.84
CA ALA A 1 -4.29 -4.38 -0.72
C ALA A 1 -4.07 -2.87 -0.85
N ALA A 2 -3.41 -2.20 0.09
CA ALA A 2 -3.23 -0.73 0.10
C ALA A 2 -2.71 -0.12 -1.22
N MET A 3 -1.63 -0.67 -1.79
CA MET A 3 -1.05 -0.17 -3.05
C MET A 3 -2.01 -0.32 -4.24
N PHE A 4 -2.68 -1.47 -4.35
CA PHE A 4 -3.66 -1.74 -5.41
C PHE A 4 -4.91 -0.87 -5.25
N ALA A 5 -5.39 -0.70 -4.02
CA ALA A 5 -6.52 0.16 -3.70
C ALA A 5 -6.22 1.62 -4.08
N TRP A 6 -5.02 2.10 -3.78
CA TRP A 6 -4.60 3.44 -4.18
C TRP A 6 -4.56 3.59 -5.70
N PHE A 7 -3.89 2.70 -6.42
CA PHE A 7 -3.85 2.75 -7.89
C PHE A 7 -5.24 2.75 -8.52
N PHE A 8 -6.11 1.85 -8.05
CA PHE A 8 -7.43 1.67 -8.62
C PHE A 8 -8.38 2.82 -8.28
N ILE A 9 -8.44 3.21 -7.01
CA ILE A 9 -9.37 4.26 -6.56
C ILE A 9 -8.92 5.62 -7.05
N SER A 10 -7.62 5.93 -7.06
CA SER A 10 -7.13 7.19 -7.63
C SER A 10 -7.33 7.24 -9.14
N ALA A 11 -7.20 6.12 -9.87
CA ALA A 11 -7.56 6.06 -11.29
C ALA A 11 -9.06 6.30 -11.50
N LEU A 12 -9.96 5.65 -10.73
CA LEU A 12 -11.40 5.87 -10.83
C LEU A 12 -11.79 7.31 -10.50
N TYR A 13 -11.21 7.90 -9.46
CA TYR A 13 -11.47 9.30 -9.08
C TYR A 13 -11.07 10.25 -10.22
N MET A 14 -9.87 10.07 -10.78
CA MET A 14 -9.41 10.89 -11.91
C MET A 14 -10.29 10.71 -13.15
N GLN A 15 -10.77 9.51 -13.40
CA GLN A 15 -11.54 9.20 -14.60
C GLN A 15 -13.02 9.63 -14.48
N LEU A 16 -13.65 9.37 -13.34
CA LEU A 16 -15.09 9.58 -13.12
C LEU A 16 -15.44 10.94 -12.51
N VAL A 17 -14.54 11.53 -11.73
CA VAL A 17 -14.77 12.82 -11.06
C VAL A 17 -14.07 13.95 -11.79
N LEU A 18 -12.80 13.74 -12.19
CA LEU A 18 -12.01 14.77 -12.87
C LEU A 18 -12.08 14.70 -14.41
N GLY A 19 -12.70 13.66 -14.98
CA GLY A 19 -12.86 13.49 -16.43
C GLY A 19 -11.56 13.25 -17.21
N TYR A 20 -10.51 12.75 -16.55
CA TYR A 20 -9.20 12.55 -17.18
C TYR A 20 -9.22 11.36 -18.15
N SER A 21 -8.50 11.51 -19.27
CA SER A 21 -8.25 10.42 -20.21
C SER A 21 -7.24 9.41 -19.65
N ALA A 22 -7.26 8.16 -20.14
CA ALA A 22 -6.35 7.10 -19.69
C ALA A 22 -4.86 7.49 -19.80
N MET A 23 -4.49 8.26 -20.83
CA MET A 23 -3.13 8.78 -21.03
C MET A 23 -2.71 9.76 -19.92
N GLN A 24 -3.62 10.65 -19.50
CA GLN A 24 -3.36 11.63 -18.44
C GLN A 24 -3.22 10.96 -17.07
N ILE A 25 -4.02 9.93 -16.81
CA ILE A 25 -3.93 9.13 -15.58
C ILE A 25 -2.54 8.45 -15.49
N GLY A 26 -2.09 7.81 -16.58
CA GLY A 26 -0.76 7.19 -16.65
C GLY A 26 0.38 8.17 -16.36
N LEU A 27 0.32 9.38 -16.93
CA LEU A 27 1.28 10.45 -16.66
C LEU A 27 1.24 10.96 -15.21
N ALA A 28 0.05 11.03 -14.60
CA ALA A 28 -0.10 11.48 -13.21
C ALA A 28 0.51 10.49 -12.20
N PHE A 29 0.51 9.20 -12.51
CA PHE A 29 1.14 8.17 -11.68
C PHE A 29 2.66 8.09 -11.85
N LEU A 30 3.22 8.62 -12.95
CA LEU A 30 4.63 8.47 -13.29
C LEU A 30 5.60 8.97 -12.21
N PRO A 31 5.41 10.16 -11.61
CA PRO A 31 6.31 10.68 -10.57
C PRO A 31 6.27 9.82 -9.31
N ALA A 32 5.08 9.39 -8.90
CA ALA A 32 4.92 8.56 -7.71
C ALA A 32 5.57 7.17 -7.87
N ASN A 33 5.47 6.59 -9.07
CA ASN A 33 6.16 5.35 -9.42
C ASN A 33 7.69 5.51 -9.44
N LEU A 34 8.21 6.61 -9.99
CA LEU A 34 9.64 6.90 -9.99
C LEU A 34 10.20 7.05 -8.57
N ILE A 35 9.47 7.75 -7.68
CA ILE A 35 9.83 7.88 -6.27
C ILE A 35 9.80 6.53 -5.58
N MET A 36 8.74 5.73 -5.81
CA MET A 36 8.63 4.39 -5.25
C MET A 36 9.79 3.49 -5.71
N ALA A 37 10.16 3.55 -6.99
CA ALA A 37 11.28 2.80 -7.54
C ALA A 37 12.61 3.24 -6.91
N ALA A 38 12.88 4.55 -6.83
CA ALA A 38 14.13 5.08 -6.26
C ALA A 38 14.31 4.69 -4.78
N PHE A 39 13.24 4.77 -3.99
CA PHE A 39 13.28 4.38 -2.57
C PHE A 39 13.37 2.87 -2.38
N SER A 40 12.68 2.09 -3.22
CA SER A 40 12.74 0.62 -3.20
C SER A 40 14.14 0.10 -3.54
N LEU A 41 14.78 0.65 -4.58
CA LEU A 41 16.12 0.22 -5.02
C LEU A 41 17.25 0.71 -4.10
N GLY A 42 17.16 1.93 -3.56
CA GLY A 42 18.30 2.58 -2.90
C GLY A 42 18.28 2.57 -1.36
N LEU A 43 17.12 2.81 -0.75
CA LEU A 43 17.04 3.11 0.69
C LEU A 43 16.62 1.89 1.51
N SER A 44 15.74 1.06 0.95
CA SER A 44 15.26 -0.17 1.58
C SER A 44 16.40 -1.12 2.00
N ALA A 45 17.34 -1.43 1.09
CA ALA A 45 18.43 -2.36 1.38
C ALA A 45 19.33 -1.86 2.53
N LYS A 46 19.59 -0.54 2.60
CA LYS A 46 20.37 0.08 3.68
C LYS A 46 19.64 0.09 5.02
N LEU A 47 18.33 0.33 5.02
CA LEU A 47 17.48 0.29 6.21
C LEU A 47 17.39 -1.13 6.78
N VAL A 48 17.18 -2.13 5.91
CA VAL A 48 17.12 -3.54 6.30
C VAL A 48 18.46 -4.03 6.89
N MET A 49 19.58 -3.62 6.28
CA MET A 49 20.92 -3.96 6.80
C MET A 49 21.20 -3.36 8.19
N ARG A 50 20.62 -2.20 8.51
CA ARG A 50 20.94 -1.45 9.73
C ARG A 50 19.93 -1.64 10.88
N PHE A 51 18.65 -1.81 10.58
CA PHE A 51 17.57 -1.89 11.56
C PHE A 51 16.83 -3.23 11.55
N GLY A 52 17.27 -4.19 10.73
CA GLY A 52 16.56 -5.45 10.54
C GLY A 52 15.30 -5.28 9.68
N ILE A 53 14.51 -6.35 9.57
CA ILE A 53 13.35 -6.44 8.68
C ILE A 53 12.09 -5.90 9.36
N ARG A 54 11.98 -6.04 10.70
CA ARG A 54 10.76 -5.75 11.45
C ARG A 54 10.46 -4.25 11.49
N LEU A 55 11.47 -3.42 11.79
CA LEU A 55 11.28 -1.99 11.97
C LEU A 55 10.90 -1.27 10.65
N PRO A 56 11.60 -1.50 9.51
CA PRO A 56 11.23 -0.90 8.24
C PRO A 56 9.87 -1.34 7.72
N LEU A 57 9.51 -2.61 7.92
CA LEU A 57 8.21 -3.15 7.50
C LEU A 57 7.06 -2.50 8.30
N ALA A 58 7.16 -2.48 9.62
CA ALA A 58 6.13 -1.89 10.47
C ALA A 58 6.00 -0.37 10.24
N ALA A 59 7.12 0.34 10.11
CA ALA A 59 7.13 1.77 9.80
C ALA A 59 6.53 2.07 8.42
N GLY A 60 6.89 1.27 7.39
CA GLY A 60 6.34 1.42 6.05
C GLY A 60 4.83 1.19 6.00
N LEU A 61 4.34 0.14 6.66
CA LEU A 61 2.90 -0.13 6.77
C LEU A 61 2.15 0.94 7.56
N ALA A 62 2.75 1.48 8.64
CA ALA A 62 2.18 2.59 9.40
C ALA A 62 2.10 3.88 8.57
N LEU A 63 3.14 4.19 7.78
CA LEU A 63 3.14 5.32 6.85
C LEU A 63 2.09 5.15 5.75
N SER A 64 1.95 3.95 5.19
CA SER A 64 0.88 3.65 4.24
C SER A 64 -0.52 3.81 4.86
N ALA A 65 -0.70 3.37 6.12
CA ALA A 65 -1.95 3.57 6.84
C ALA A 65 -2.24 5.06 7.07
N ALA A 66 -1.24 5.85 7.45
CA ALA A 66 -1.39 7.31 7.59
C ALA A 66 -1.74 8.00 6.26
N GLY A 67 -1.12 7.60 5.15
CA GLY A 67 -1.44 8.10 3.82
C GLY A 67 -2.88 7.77 3.40
N LEU A 68 -3.36 6.55 3.67
CA LEU A 68 -4.75 6.16 3.42
C LEU A 68 -5.74 6.89 4.34
N ALA A 69 -5.37 7.13 5.60
CA ALA A 69 -6.19 7.89 6.54
C ALA A 69 -6.37 9.35 6.09
N LEU A 70 -5.32 9.98 5.56
CA LEU A 70 -5.40 11.31 4.97
C LEU A 70 -6.31 11.35 3.75
N PHE A 71 -6.29 10.31 2.91
CA PHE A 71 -7.27 10.17 1.82
C PHE A 71 -8.70 10.02 2.33
N ALA A 72 -8.91 9.23 3.39
CA ALA A 72 -10.23 9.05 4.00
C ALA A 72 -10.80 10.33 4.64
N LEU A 73 -9.92 11.23 5.10
CA LEU A 73 -10.26 12.50 5.73
C LEU A 73 -10.35 13.67 4.73
N SER A 74 -9.96 13.47 3.47
CA SER A 74 -9.94 14.53 2.47
C SER A 74 -11.36 14.98 2.12
N PRO A 75 -11.72 16.27 2.30
CA PRO A 75 -13.02 16.78 1.87
C PRO A 75 -13.19 16.66 0.35
N ALA A 76 -14.43 16.49 -0.12
CA ALA A 76 -14.77 16.48 -1.55
C ALA A 76 -14.32 17.75 -2.30
N ASP A 77 -14.23 18.86 -1.56
CA ASP A 77 -13.83 20.19 -2.05
C ASP A 77 -12.36 20.51 -1.72
N GLY A 78 -11.57 19.51 -1.34
CA GLY A 78 -10.21 19.67 -0.85
C GLY A 78 -9.19 20.04 -1.94
N SER A 79 -8.28 20.96 -1.62
CA SER A 79 -7.16 21.29 -2.51
C SER A 79 -6.23 20.08 -2.68
N PHE A 80 -5.98 19.70 -3.95
CA PHE A 80 -5.07 18.62 -4.37
C PHE A 80 -3.70 18.71 -3.69
N VAL A 81 -3.16 19.92 -3.58
CA VAL A 81 -1.82 20.16 -3.02
C VAL A 81 -1.78 19.93 -1.51
N LEU A 82 -2.87 20.25 -0.79
CA LEU A 82 -2.91 20.17 0.67
C LEU A 82 -3.34 18.79 1.18
N HIS A 83 -4.16 18.05 0.44
CA HIS A 83 -4.77 16.81 0.94
C HIS A 83 -4.30 15.57 0.17
N VAL A 84 -4.09 15.67 -1.14
CA VAL A 84 -3.74 14.52 -2.00
C VAL A 84 -2.22 14.34 -2.08
N LEU A 85 -1.47 15.42 -2.28
CA LEU A 85 -0.02 15.36 -2.41
C LEU A 85 0.69 14.73 -1.19
N PRO A 86 0.36 15.11 0.07
CA PRO A 86 1.00 14.52 1.25
C PRO A 86 0.65 13.04 1.40
N ALA A 87 -0.59 12.66 1.08
CA ALA A 87 -1.05 11.29 1.12
C ALA A 87 -0.32 10.41 0.09
N MET A 88 -0.12 10.91 -1.13
CA MET A 88 0.64 10.21 -2.18
C MET A 88 2.12 10.03 -1.81
N ILE A 89 2.74 11.04 -1.19
CA ILE A 89 4.12 10.95 -0.70
C ILE A 89 4.23 9.88 0.39
N LEU A 90 3.34 9.91 1.37
CA LEU A 90 3.31 8.93 2.47
C LEU A 90 3.09 7.50 1.97
N LEU A 91 2.18 7.33 1.01
CA LEU A 91 1.94 6.02 0.37
C LEU A 91 3.16 5.55 -0.41
N GLY A 92 3.78 6.41 -1.21
CA GLY A 92 4.98 6.06 -1.99
C GLY A 92 6.15 5.66 -1.11
N VAL A 93 6.41 6.43 -0.04
CA VAL A 93 7.46 6.12 0.95
C VAL A 93 7.11 4.85 1.73
N GLY A 94 5.88 4.73 2.22
CA GLY A 94 5.43 3.58 3.01
C GLY A 94 5.49 2.26 2.23
N CYS A 95 4.96 2.25 1.01
CA CYS A 95 5.00 1.07 0.15
C CYS A 95 6.42 0.73 -0.29
N GLY A 96 7.23 1.72 -0.70
CA GLY A 96 8.63 1.50 -1.09
C GLY A 96 9.49 0.96 0.06
N MET A 97 9.22 1.37 1.30
CA MET A 97 9.90 0.90 2.48
C MET A 97 9.44 -0.51 2.91
N ALA A 98 8.16 -0.85 2.73
CA ALA A 98 7.60 -2.12 3.17
C ALA A 98 7.80 -3.28 2.18
N LEU A 99 7.83 -3.02 0.87
CA LEU A 99 7.79 -4.05 -0.17
C LEU A 99 8.95 -5.06 -0.06
N ASN A 100 10.17 -4.56 0.01
CA ASN A 100 11.37 -5.38 0.06
C ASN A 100 11.50 -6.15 1.39
N PRO A 101 11.32 -5.54 2.58
CA PRO A 101 11.26 -6.28 3.84
C PRO A 101 10.23 -7.40 3.85
N VAL A 102 9.04 -7.19 3.26
CA VAL A 102 8.00 -8.24 3.26
C VAL A 102 8.41 -9.44 2.40
N LEU A 103 9.00 -9.19 1.23
CA LEU A 103 9.50 -10.24 0.36
C LEU A 103 10.69 -10.96 1.00
N LEU A 104 11.60 -10.21 1.62
CA LEU A 104 12.74 -10.78 2.31
C LEU A 104 12.32 -11.61 3.52
N ALA A 105 11.36 -11.14 4.32
CA ALA A 105 10.80 -11.87 5.45
C ALA A 105 10.19 -13.21 5.01
N ALA A 106 9.47 -13.21 3.88
CA ALA A 106 8.83 -14.40 3.34
C ALA A 106 9.84 -15.45 2.81
N MET A 107 11.04 -15.01 2.43
CA MET A 107 12.07 -15.86 1.82
C MET A 107 13.21 -16.23 2.78
N ASN A 108 13.27 -15.64 3.97
CA ASN A 108 14.44 -15.71 4.86
C ASN A 108 14.75 -17.12 5.40
N ASP A 109 13.73 -17.98 5.51
CA ASP A 109 13.84 -19.35 6.04
C ASP A 109 13.83 -20.43 4.94
N VAL A 110 13.97 -20.06 3.66
CA VAL A 110 13.91 -20.98 2.51
C VAL A 110 15.31 -21.43 2.10
N ALA A 111 15.48 -22.73 1.87
CA ALA A 111 16.73 -23.28 1.34
C ALA A 111 17.00 -22.81 -0.10
N GLN A 112 18.27 -22.70 -0.51
CA GLN A 112 18.63 -22.13 -1.83
C GLN A 112 18.03 -22.90 -3.01
N ASP A 113 17.92 -24.22 -2.88
CA ASP A 113 17.32 -25.14 -3.85
C ASP A 113 15.79 -25.01 -3.97
N GLU A 114 15.13 -24.54 -2.91
CA GLU A 114 13.68 -24.30 -2.88
C GLU A 114 13.29 -22.84 -3.20
N SER A 115 14.26 -21.94 -3.34
CA SER A 115 14.04 -20.50 -3.52
C SER A 115 13.17 -20.16 -4.73
N GLY A 116 13.28 -20.92 -5.84
CA GLY A 116 12.43 -20.75 -7.01
C GLY A 116 10.95 -21.06 -6.74
N LEU A 117 10.68 -22.16 -6.02
CA LEU A 117 9.33 -22.57 -5.63
C LEU A 117 8.73 -21.59 -4.62
N ALA A 118 9.50 -21.21 -3.59
CA ALA A 118 9.03 -20.27 -2.58
C ALA A 118 8.76 -18.89 -3.16
N SER A 119 9.62 -18.38 -4.05
CA SER A 119 9.40 -17.10 -4.74
C SER A 119 8.12 -17.13 -5.58
N GLY A 120 7.86 -18.25 -6.28
CA GLY A 120 6.62 -18.48 -7.00
C GLY A 120 5.38 -18.40 -6.09
N VAL A 121 5.40 -19.14 -4.97
CA VAL A 121 4.30 -19.13 -3.98
C VAL A 121 4.09 -17.74 -3.39
N VAL A 122 5.16 -17.04 -3.01
CA VAL A 122 5.10 -15.68 -2.44
C VAL A 122 4.51 -14.70 -3.45
N ASN A 123 4.95 -14.75 -4.70
CA ASN A 123 4.44 -13.86 -5.73
C ASN A 123 2.96 -14.15 -6.05
N THR A 124 2.57 -15.42 -6.13
CA THR A 124 1.16 -15.81 -6.31
C THR A 124 0.30 -15.34 -5.12
N ALA A 125 0.75 -15.55 -3.89
CA ALA A 125 0.04 -15.08 -2.69
C ALA A 125 -0.07 -13.56 -2.66
N PHE A 126 0.98 -12.85 -3.09
CA PHE A 126 0.98 -11.39 -3.19
C PHE A 126 -0.01 -10.89 -4.24
N MET A 127 -0.03 -11.48 -5.44
CA MET A 127 -0.97 -11.13 -6.50
C MET A 127 -2.41 -11.46 -6.11
N MET A 128 -2.67 -12.64 -5.54
CA MET A 128 -3.99 -13.02 -5.04
C MET A 128 -4.47 -12.10 -3.91
N GLY A 129 -3.62 -11.82 -2.92
CA GLY A 129 -3.96 -10.90 -1.83
C GLY A 129 -4.19 -9.47 -2.33
N GLY A 130 -3.46 -9.05 -3.37
CA GLY A 130 -3.70 -7.81 -4.10
C GLY A 130 -5.09 -7.77 -4.73
N ALA A 131 -5.42 -8.79 -5.52
CA ALA A 131 -6.69 -8.90 -6.23
C ALA A 131 -7.89 -9.04 -5.29
N LEU A 132 -7.83 -9.93 -4.32
CA LEU A 132 -8.89 -10.14 -3.33
C LEU A 132 -9.11 -8.89 -2.47
N GLY A 133 -8.03 -8.28 -1.98
CA GLY A 133 -8.12 -7.05 -1.20
C GLY A 133 -8.73 -5.91 -2.02
N LEU A 134 -8.36 -5.79 -3.29
CA LEU A 134 -8.94 -4.80 -4.18
C LEU A 134 -10.43 -5.08 -4.44
N ALA A 135 -10.82 -6.33 -4.70
CA ALA A 135 -12.20 -6.71 -4.92
C ALA A 135 -13.09 -6.37 -3.71
N VAL A 136 -12.66 -6.69 -2.49
CA VAL A 136 -13.40 -6.35 -1.27
C VAL A 136 -13.59 -4.84 -1.13
N LEU A 137 -12.54 -4.06 -1.36
CA LEU A 137 -12.61 -2.59 -1.25
C LEU A 137 -13.49 -1.97 -2.34
N ALA A 138 -13.40 -2.47 -3.57
CA ALA A 138 -14.23 -2.02 -4.68
C ALA A 138 -15.71 -2.38 -4.45
N SER A 139 -16.00 -3.60 -4.02
CA SER A 139 -17.36 -4.03 -3.67
C SER A 139 -17.94 -3.21 -2.51
N LEU A 140 -17.13 -2.85 -1.52
CA LEU A 140 -17.57 -1.97 -0.42
C LEU A 140 -17.89 -0.56 -0.93
N ALA A 141 -17.04 0.00 -1.80
CA ALA A 141 -17.29 1.30 -2.40
C ALA A 141 -18.59 1.29 -3.23
N ASP A 142 -18.78 0.26 -4.05
CA ASP A 142 -19.97 0.10 -4.88
C ASP A 142 -21.23 -0.05 -4.02
N ALA A 143 -21.25 -1.02 -3.10
CA ALA A 143 -22.39 -1.26 -2.21
C ALA A 143 -22.81 0.00 -1.43
N ARG A 144 -21.84 0.78 -0.94
CA ARG A 144 -22.12 2.03 -0.23
C ARG A 144 -22.65 3.10 -1.17
N SER A 145 -22.09 3.23 -2.37
CA SER A 145 -22.54 4.18 -3.39
C SER A 145 -23.96 3.87 -3.86
N SER A 146 -24.25 2.61 -4.19
CA SER A 146 -25.58 2.17 -4.65
C SER A 146 -26.64 2.36 -3.56
N SER A 147 -26.29 2.08 -2.30
CA SER A 147 -27.19 2.29 -1.16
C SER A 147 -27.57 3.76 -0.99
N LEU A 148 -26.62 4.68 -1.16
CA LEU A 148 -26.88 6.12 -1.03
C LEU A 148 -27.64 6.67 -2.25
N ALA A 149 -27.32 6.20 -3.46
CA ALA A 149 -28.08 6.53 -4.66
C ALA A 149 -29.55 6.08 -4.55
N ALA A 150 -29.80 4.89 -4.01
CA ALA A 150 -31.16 4.40 -3.75
C ALA A 150 -31.92 5.23 -2.70
N SER A 151 -31.21 5.92 -1.80
CA SER A 151 -31.80 6.86 -0.83
C SER A 151 -32.05 8.27 -1.38
N GLY A 152 -31.79 8.51 -2.68
CA GLY A 152 -32.01 9.80 -3.33
C GLY A 152 -30.86 10.80 -3.20
N VAL A 153 -29.67 10.36 -2.77
CA VAL A 153 -28.47 11.20 -2.75
C VAL A 153 -27.94 11.37 -4.19
N ASP A 154 -27.52 12.58 -4.54
CA ASP A 154 -26.91 12.88 -5.84
C ASP A 154 -25.73 11.94 -6.15
N ALA A 155 -25.63 11.50 -7.41
CA ALA A 155 -24.65 10.52 -7.85
C ALA A 155 -23.18 10.87 -7.48
N PRO A 156 -22.70 12.12 -7.64
CA PRO A 156 -21.33 12.49 -7.25
C PRO A 156 -21.08 12.38 -5.74
N ALA A 157 -22.07 12.71 -4.91
CA ALA A 157 -21.98 12.62 -3.46
C ALA A 157 -22.02 11.17 -2.98
N ALA A 158 -22.86 10.34 -3.59
CA ALA A 158 -22.92 8.90 -3.31
C ALA A 158 -21.60 8.18 -3.62
N LEU A 159 -20.98 8.48 -4.78
CA LEU A 159 -19.69 7.92 -5.16
C LEU A 159 -18.56 8.33 -4.21
N THR A 160 -18.49 9.62 -3.85
CA THR A 160 -17.50 10.13 -2.90
C THR A 160 -17.59 9.41 -1.55
N ALA A 161 -18.81 9.23 -1.04
CA ALA A 161 -19.03 8.51 0.22
C ALA A 161 -18.63 7.02 0.12
N GLY A 162 -18.83 6.38 -1.03
CA GLY A 162 -18.36 5.02 -1.29
C GLY A 162 -16.84 4.91 -1.27
N TYR A 163 -16.13 5.82 -1.94
CA TYR A 163 -14.67 5.83 -1.92
C TYR A 163 -14.11 6.12 -0.54
N HIS A 164 -14.71 7.03 0.22
CA HIS A 164 -14.32 7.28 1.62
C HIS A 164 -14.44 6.02 2.46
N ALA A 165 -15.54 5.27 2.33
CA ALA A 165 -15.72 4.01 3.05
C ALA A 165 -14.62 2.99 2.69
N ALA A 166 -14.25 2.89 1.40
CA ALA A 166 -13.15 2.04 0.97
C ALA A 166 -11.79 2.49 1.50
N PHE A 167 -11.49 3.80 1.52
CA PHE A 167 -10.24 4.30 2.11
C PHE A 167 -10.14 4.05 3.62
N ILE A 168 -11.25 4.18 4.36
CA ILE A 168 -11.30 3.82 5.79
C ILE A 168 -11.01 2.34 5.98
N ALA A 169 -11.68 1.46 5.22
CA ALA A 169 -11.43 0.02 5.30
C ALA A 169 -9.98 -0.34 4.94
N ALA A 170 -9.42 0.29 3.90
CA ALA A 170 -8.03 0.09 3.51
C ALA A 170 -7.06 0.56 4.62
N THR A 171 -7.36 1.68 5.28
CA THR A 171 -6.59 2.19 6.43
C THR A 171 -6.60 1.18 7.57
N LEU A 172 -7.75 0.63 7.92
CA LEU A 172 -7.86 -0.38 8.98
C LEU A 172 -7.07 -1.64 8.64
N PHE A 173 -7.18 -2.14 7.41
CA PHE A 173 -6.37 -3.29 6.98
C PHE A 173 -4.86 -3.01 7.04
N ALA A 174 -4.43 -1.82 6.62
CA ALA A 174 -3.02 -1.43 6.69
C ALA A 174 -2.54 -1.29 8.15
N ALA A 175 -3.36 -0.72 9.03
CA ALA A 175 -3.05 -0.58 10.45
C ALA A 175 -2.97 -1.94 11.16
N ILE A 176 -3.90 -2.85 10.87
CA ILE A 176 -3.86 -4.23 11.38
C ILE A 176 -2.60 -4.94 10.88
N ALA A 177 -2.28 -4.82 9.59
CA ALA A 177 -1.06 -5.39 9.04
C ALA A 177 0.19 -4.81 9.72
N ALA A 178 0.24 -3.49 9.94
CA ALA A 178 1.34 -2.84 10.65
C ALA A 178 1.48 -3.38 12.08
N ALA A 179 0.38 -3.52 12.82
CA ALA A 179 0.37 -4.08 14.18
C ALA A 179 0.82 -5.55 14.19
N LEU A 180 0.30 -6.38 13.27
CA LEU A 180 0.71 -7.78 13.16
C LEU A 180 2.19 -7.90 12.79
N SER A 181 2.70 -7.10 11.86
CA SER A 181 4.13 -7.06 11.55
C SER A 181 4.95 -6.58 12.74
N ALA A 182 4.47 -5.57 13.48
CA ALA A 182 5.15 -5.06 14.66
C ALA A 182 5.15 -6.03 15.83
N LEU A 183 4.17 -6.94 15.95
CA LEU A 183 4.01 -7.87 17.08
C LEU A 183 4.52 -9.29 16.78
N LEU A 184 4.26 -9.80 15.57
CA LEU A 184 4.48 -11.21 15.21
C LEU A 184 5.80 -11.48 14.48
N LEU A 185 6.40 -10.50 13.78
CA LEU A 185 7.71 -10.74 13.15
C LEU A 185 8.78 -10.85 14.23
N ARG A 186 9.18 -12.07 14.57
CA ARG A 186 10.40 -12.31 15.34
C ARG A 186 11.61 -12.07 14.45
N GLU A 187 12.41 -11.06 14.79
CA GLU A 187 13.76 -10.95 14.25
C GLU A 187 14.64 -12.02 14.88
N LYS A 188 15.11 -12.96 14.05
CA LYS A 188 16.26 -13.77 14.42
C LYS A 188 17.45 -12.80 14.44
N ARG A 189 17.90 -12.40 15.64
CA ARG A 189 19.15 -11.65 15.82
C ARG A 189 20.21 -12.35 14.98
N ARG A 190 20.78 -11.66 13.98
CA ARG A 190 22.02 -12.10 13.36
C ARG A 190 23.00 -12.31 14.52
N GLY A 191 23.36 -13.56 14.78
CA GLY A 191 24.42 -13.88 15.72
C GLY A 191 25.68 -13.09 15.32
N PRO A 192 26.53 -12.72 16.29
CA PRO A 192 27.73 -11.93 16.00
C PRO A 192 28.45 -12.57 14.82
N ALA A 193 28.73 -11.75 13.79
CA ALA A 193 29.62 -12.15 12.72
C ALA A 193 30.86 -12.70 13.38
N LEU A 194 31.18 -13.96 13.12
CA LEU A 194 32.39 -14.57 13.62
C LEU A 194 33.56 -13.74 13.07
N GLU A 195 34.10 -12.87 13.92
CA GLU A 195 35.41 -12.29 13.73
C GLU A 195 36.40 -13.46 13.67
N GLY A 196 37.01 -13.62 12.51
CA GLY A 196 38.26 -14.36 12.34
C GLY A 196 38.13 -15.88 12.24
N VAL A 197 38.36 -16.40 11.03
CA VAL A 197 39.24 -17.56 10.87
C VAL A 197 40.13 -17.27 9.65
N TYR A 198 41.38 -16.91 10.00
CA TYR A 198 42.66 -16.88 9.26
C TYR A 198 42.67 -16.82 7.73
#